data_AF-A0A423U4P7-F1
#
_entry.id   AF-A0A423U4P7-F1
#
_cell.length_a   1.000
_cell.length_b   1.000
_cell.length_c   1.000
_cell.angle_alpha   90.00
_cell.angle_beta   90.00
_cell.angle_gamma   90.00
#
_symmetry.space_group_name_H-M   'P 1'
#
loop_
_entity.id
_entity.type
_entity.pdbx_description
1 polymer ?
#
loop_
_entity_poly.entity_id
_entity_poly.type
_entity_poly.pdbx_seq_one_letter_code
_entity_poly.pdbx_strand_id
1 'polypeptide(L)'
;MPGFLKATVEWFRIYKIPDGKPENQFAFNGEAKDREFAHKIILETHEAWKNLIEGQSDAGGLDIGSVMVPHAAKKLPVSEAQSTIDSAPEVGQPQPVDPKIDTWHYVSLK
;
A
#
# COMPACT_ATOMS: atom_id res chain seq x y z
N MET A 1 -15.15 -2.28 19.76
CA MET A 1 -14.14 -1.54 20.55
C MET A 1 -14.49 -0.06 20.50
N PRO A 2 -15.04 0.51 21.58
CA PRO A 2 -15.36 1.94 21.62
C PRO A 2 -14.13 2.80 21.29
N GLY A 3 -14.31 3.86 20.49
CA GLY A 3 -13.24 4.79 20.11
C GLY A 3 -12.25 4.33 19.03
N PHE A 4 -12.18 3.02 18.72
CA PHE A 4 -11.20 2.48 17.79
C PHE A 4 -11.29 3.09 16.37
N LEU A 5 -12.49 3.12 15.78
CA LEU A 5 -12.69 3.70 14.45
C LEU A 5 -12.36 5.19 14.41
N LYS A 6 -12.70 5.93 15.47
CA LYS A 6 -12.36 7.35 15.58
C LYS A 6 -10.83 7.55 15.59
N ALA A 7 -10.12 6.74 16.38
CA ALA A 7 -8.66 6.78 16.44
C ALA A 7 -8.01 6.40 15.09
N THR A 8 -8.56 5.43 14.35
CA THR A 8 -8.06 5.09 13.00
C THR A 8 -8.20 6.26 12.03
N VAL A 9 -9.35 6.94 12.00
CA VAL A 9 -9.58 8.10 11.14
C VAL A 9 -8.65 9.25 11.53
N GLU A 10 -8.51 9.53 12.82
CA GLU A 10 -7.62 10.56 13.33
C GLU A 10 -6.15 10.29 13.00
N TRP A 11 -5.69 9.04 13.14
CA TRP A 11 -4.33 8.64 12.78
C TRP A 11 -4.04 8.94 11.30
N PHE A 12 -4.92 8.50 10.38
CA PHE A 12 -4.74 8.78 8.96
C PHE A 12 -4.90 10.27 8.63
N ARG A 13 -5.62 11.06 9.43
CA ARG A 13 -5.73 12.51 9.24
C ARG A 13 -4.41 13.22 9.53
N ILE A 14 -3.74 12.86 10.62
CA ILE A 14 -2.62 13.64 11.17
C ILE A 14 -1.23 13.07 10.88
N TYR A 15 -1.09 11.82 10.43
CA TYR A 15 0.23 11.15 10.37
C TYR A 15 1.29 11.84 9.50
N LYS A 16 0.86 12.67 8.53
CA LYS A 16 1.78 13.42 7.64
C LYS A 16 2.14 14.81 8.16
N ILE A 17 1.48 15.29 9.22
CA ILE A 17 1.71 16.63 9.79
C ILE A 17 3.13 16.78 10.37
N PRO A 18 3.69 15.78 11.09
CA PRO A 18 5.09 15.83 11.52
C PRO A 18 6.09 16.00 10.37
N ASP A 19 5.76 15.51 9.17
CA ASP A 19 6.57 15.70 7.95
C ASP A 19 6.39 17.10 7.30
N GLY A 20 5.61 17.99 7.91
CA GLY A 20 5.30 19.32 7.38
C GLY A 20 4.22 19.34 6.28
N LYS A 21 3.49 18.25 6.07
CA LYS A 21 2.39 18.17 5.09
C LYS A 21 1.06 18.56 5.76
N PRO A 22 0.06 19.05 4.99
CA PRO A 22 -1.26 19.31 5.52
C PRO A 22 -1.96 18.02 5.99
N GLU A 23 -3.02 18.18 6.79
CA GLU A 23 -3.89 17.06 7.15
C GLU A 23 -4.52 16.38 5.93
N ASN A 24 -4.73 15.06 6.00
CA ASN A 24 -5.42 14.35 4.93
C ASN A 24 -6.94 14.55 5.05
N GLN A 25 -7.59 14.72 3.89
CA GLN A 25 -9.05 14.81 3.77
C GLN A 25 -9.65 13.44 3.42
N PHE A 26 -10.91 13.24 3.80
CA PHE A 26 -11.62 11.97 3.58
C PHE A 26 -12.93 12.20 2.86
N ALA A 27 -13.27 11.28 1.96
CA ALA A 27 -14.63 11.18 1.44
C ALA A 27 -15.63 10.82 2.56
N PHE A 28 -16.93 10.96 2.28
CA PHE A 28 -18.01 10.58 3.20
C PHE A 28 -17.88 11.19 4.60
N ASN A 29 -17.30 12.40 4.70
CA ASN A 29 -17.07 13.09 5.98
C ASN A 29 -16.21 12.26 6.98
N GLY A 30 -15.38 11.34 6.48
CA GLY A 30 -14.57 10.44 7.31
C GLY A 30 -15.35 9.28 7.94
N GLU A 31 -16.59 9.02 7.52
CA GLU A 31 -17.38 7.89 8.00
C GLU A 31 -16.95 6.59 7.33
N ALA A 32 -16.68 5.57 8.16
CA ALA A 32 -16.46 4.21 7.68
C ALA A 32 -17.74 3.68 7.01
N LYS A 33 -17.56 3.03 5.85
CA LYS A 33 -18.66 2.39 5.13
C LYS A 33 -18.87 0.95 5.62
N ASP A 34 -20.04 0.42 5.29
CA ASP A 34 -20.39 -0.96 5.61
C ASP A 34 -19.56 -1.98 4.81
N ARG A 35 -19.79 -3.25 5.12
CA ARG A 35 -19.08 -4.37 4.50
C ARG A 35 -19.38 -4.44 3.01
N GLU A 36 -20.64 -4.25 2.64
CA GLU A 36 -21.11 -4.36 1.26
C GLU A 36 -20.42 -3.34 0.36
N PHE A 37 -20.32 -2.08 0.82
CA PHE A 37 -19.58 -1.04 0.13
C PHE A 37 -18.08 -1.39 0.03
N ALA A 38 -17.46 -1.85 1.12
CA ALA A 38 -16.06 -2.23 1.11
C ALA A 38 -15.77 -3.36 0.11
N HIS A 39 -16.62 -4.40 0.08
CA HIS A 39 -16.51 -5.50 -0.88
C HIS A 39 -16.65 -5.02 -2.32
N LYS A 40 -17.54 -4.06 -2.60
CA LYS A 40 -17.67 -3.47 -3.93
C LYS A 40 -16.37 -2.81 -4.38
N ILE A 41 -15.76 -1.96 -3.55
CA ILE A 41 -14.49 -1.29 -3.88
C ILE A 41 -13.36 -2.31 -4.09
N ILE A 42 -13.30 -3.36 -3.25
CA ILE A 42 -12.32 -4.45 -3.43
C ILE A 42 -12.48 -5.10 -4.81
N LEU A 43 -13.71 -5.43 -5.20
CA LEU A 43 -13.97 -6.06 -6.50
C LEU A 43 -13.62 -5.13 -7.67
N GLU A 44 -13.94 -3.84 -7.58
CA GLU A 44 -13.59 -2.85 -8.61
C GLU A 44 -12.06 -2.74 -8.78
N THR A 45 -11.30 -2.69 -7.68
CA THR A 45 -9.83 -2.65 -7.73
C THR A 45 -9.22 -3.98 -8.21
N HIS A 46 -9.86 -5.11 -7.92
CA HIS A 46 -9.44 -6.41 -8.41
C HIS A 46 -9.60 -6.52 -9.94
N GLU A 47 -10.72 -6.06 -10.49
CA GLU A 47 -10.90 -6.02 -11.95
C GLU A 47 -9.92 -5.05 -12.62
N ALA A 48 -9.64 -3.89 -12.00
CA ALA A 48 -8.59 -2.99 -12.48
C ALA A 48 -7.20 -3.66 -12.49
N TRP A 49 -6.87 -4.43 -11.45
CA TRP A 49 -5.63 -5.21 -11.40
C TRP A 49 -5.60 -6.33 -12.45
N LYS A 50 -6.71 -7.03 -12.70
CA LYS A 50 -6.80 -8.04 -13.77
C LYS A 50 -6.53 -7.44 -15.14
N ASN A 51 -7.18 -6.31 -15.45
CA ASN A 51 -6.95 -5.61 -16.72
C ASN A 51 -5.46 -5.20 -16.86
N LEU A 52 -4.84 -4.75 -15.77
CA LEU A 52 -3.41 -4.43 -15.75
C LEU A 52 -2.53 -5.65 -16.01
N ILE A 53 -2.74 -6.76 -15.28
CA ILE A 53 -1.89 -7.95 -15.39
C ILE A 53 -2.06 -8.65 -16.74
N GLU A 54 -3.26 -8.58 -17.34
CA GLU A 54 -3.59 -9.10 -18.68
C GLU A 54 -3.14 -8.17 -19.82
N GLY A 55 -2.53 -7.01 -19.52
CA GLY A 55 -2.05 -6.06 -20.52
C GLY A 55 -3.16 -5.28 -21.24
N GLN A 56 -4.35 -5.22 -20.66
CA GLN A 56 -5.51 -4.47 -21.17
C GLN A 56 -5.51 -3.00 -20.69
N SER A 57 -4.58 -2.62 -19.83
CA SER A 57 -4.33 -1.23 -19.43
C SER A 57 -2.83 -0.91 -19.45
N ASP A 58 -2.51 0.38 -19.54
CA ASP A 58 -1.13 0.85 -19.48
C ASP A 58 -0.53 0.59 -18.09
N ALA A 59 0.59 -0.14 -18.06
CA ALA A 59 1.32 -0.43 -16.84
C ALA A 59 2.12 0.77 -16.33
N GLY A 60 2.34 1.79 -17.18
CA GLY A 60 3.18 2.93 -16.85
C GLY A 60 4.57 2.46 -16.40
N GLY A 61 4.94 2.80 -15.16
CA GLY A 61 6.22 2.40 -14.55
C GLY A 61 6.17 1.13 -13.70
N LEU A 62 5.05 0.40 -13.67
CA LEU A 62 4.90 -0.80 -12.82
C LEU A 62 5.55 -2.02 -13.48
N ASP A 63 6.28 -2.81 -12.68
CA ASP A 63 6.67 -4.15 -13.11
C ASP A 63 5.53 -5.14 -12.87
N ILE A 64 4.93 -5.59 -13.97
CA ILE A 64 3.80 -6.53 -13.98
C ILE A 64 4.23 -7.98 -14.27
N GLY A 65 5.54 -8.27 -14.20
CA GLY A 65 6.06 -9.62 -14.39
C GLY A 65 5.51 -10.60 -13.36
N SER A 66 4.95 -11.73 -13.81
CA SER A 66 4.40 -12.75 -12.92
C SER A 66 4.87 -14.15 -13.27
N VAL A 67 5.30 -14.87 -12.23
CA VAL A 67 5.65 -16.30 -12.32
C VAL A 67 4.40 -17.18 -12.31
N MET A 68 3.39 -16.81 -11.52
CA MET A 68 2.28 -17.71 -11.15
C MET A 68 0.93 -17.35 -11.76
N VAL A 69 0.72 -16.11 -12.23
CA VAL A 69 -0.58 -15.69 -12.75
C VAL A 69 -0.77 -16.24 -14.17
N PRO A 70 -1.69 -17.19 -14.43
CA PRO A 70 -1.78 -17.90 -15.71
C PRO A 70 -2.14 -17.01 -16.90
N HIS A 71 -2.87 -15.93 -16.68
CA HIS A 71 -3.32 -14.97 -17.70
C HIS A 71 -2.46 -13.70 -17.75
N ALA A 72 -1.34 -13.62 -17.02
CA ALA A 72 -0.48 -12.45 -17.08
C ALA A 72 0.11 -12.27 -18.48
N ALA A 73 0.02 -11.07 -19.03
CA ALA A 73 0.63 -10.70 -20.31
C ALA A 73 2.16 -10.77 -20.24
N LYS A 74 2.75 -10.37 -19.11
CA LYS A 74 4.19 -10.49 -18.84
C LYS A 74 4.47 -11.70 -17.96
N LYS A 75 4.77 -12.84 -18.60
CA LYS A 75 5.24 -14.04 -17.92
C LYS A 75 6.69 -13.91 -17.52
N LEU A 76 6.98 -14.16 -16.25
CA LEU A 76 8.34 -14.22 -15.72
C LEU A 76 8.73 -15.69 -15.50
N PRO A 77 9.72 -16.23 -16.24
CA PRO A 77 10.25 -17.55 -15.98
C PRO A 77 10.83 -17.66 -14.56
N VAL A 78 10.65 -18.83 -13.93
CA VAL A 78 11.21 -19.08 -12.58
C VAL A 78 12.72 -18.86 -12.54
N SER A 79 13.44 -19.21 -13.61
CA SER A 79 14.89 -19.00 -13.70
C SER A 79 15.29 -17.52 -13.71
N GLU A 80 14.49 -16.64 -14.32
CA GLU A 80 14.74 -15.20 -14.35
C GLU A 80 14.40 -14.55 -13.00
N ALA A 81 13.30 -15.00 -12.38
CA ALA A 81 12.97 -14.63 -11.01
C ALA A 81 14.09 -15.06 -10.04
N GLN A 82 14.62 -16.28 -10.21
CA GLN A 82 15.73 -16.79 -9.40
C GLN A 82 17.00 -15.97 -9.62
N SER A 83 17.34 -15.66 -10.87
CA SER A 83 18.50 -14.79 -11.17
C SER A 83 18.39 -13.42 -10.50
N THR A 84 17.17 -12.87 -10.37
CA THR A 84 16.95 -11.59 -9.69
C THR A 84 17.26 -11.74 -8.19
N ILE A 85 16.80 -12.83 -7.57
CA ILE A 85 17.09 -13.15 -6.16
C ILE A 85 18.59 -13.40 -5.95
N ASP A 86 19.23 -14.17 -6.82
CA ASP A 86 20.65 -14.52 -6.72
C ASP A 86 21.57 -13.30 -6.91
N SER A 87 21.10 -12.28 -7.64
CA SER A 87 21.81 -11.01 -7.79
C SER A 87 21.68 -10.07 -6.58
N ALA A 88 20.77 -10.38 -5.65
CA ALA A 88 20.59 -9.58 -4.45
C ALA A 88 21.80 -9.74 -3.51
N PRO A 89 22.16 -8.69 -2.75
CA PRO A 89 23.19 -8.81 -1.73
C PRO A 89 22.88 -9.92 -0.72
N GLU A 90 23.94 -10.54 -0.18
CA GLU A 90 23.78 -11.47 0.93
C GLU A 90 23.08 -10.79 2.12
N VAL A 91 22.39 -11.59 2.93
CA VAL A 91 21.68 -11.12 4.12
C VAL A 91 22.66 -10.41 5.06
N GLY A 92 22.50 -9.09 5.15
CA GLY A 92 23.34 -8.25 6.00
C GLY A 92 22.95 -8.31 7.47
N GLN A 93 23.80 -7.72 8.31
CA GLN A 93 23.47 -7.46 9.71
C GLN A 93 22.32 -6.43 9.80
N PRO A 94 21.46 -6.53 10.82
CA PRO A 94 20.40 -5.55 11.04
C PRO A 94 21.01 -4.15 11.22
N GLN A 95 20.42 -3.17 10.55
CA GLN A 95 20.80 -1.77 10.72
C GLN A 95 20.38 -1.27 12.11
N PRO A 96 21.16 -0.34 12.71
CA PRO A 96 20.74 0.31 13.95
C PRO A 96 19.44 1.07 13.71
N VAL A 97 18.55 1.03 14.71
CA VAL A 97 17.27 1.72 14.65
C VAL A 97 17.49 3.22 14.87
N ASP A 98 16.91 4.06 14.01
CA ASP A 98 17.01 5.52 14.14
C ASP A 98 16.33 5.98 15.45
N PRO A 99 17.02 6.68 16.36
CA PRO A 99 16.43 7.18 17.61
C PRO A 99 15.16 8.02 17.42
N LYS A 100 14.94 8.59 16.22
CA LYS A 100 13.71 9.31 15.89
C LYS A 100 12.45 8.46 16.04
N ILE A 101 12.53 7.13 15.95
CA ILE A 101 11.35 6.27 16.13
C ILE A 101 10.68 6.43 17.50
N ASP A 102 11.45 6.87 18.51
CA ASP A 102 10.96 7.05 19.88
C ASP A 102 10.41 8.47 20.11
N THR A 103 10.36 9.30 19.06
CA THR A 103 9.88 10.68 19.14
C THR A 103 8.36 10.74 19.15
N TRP A 104 7.80 11.40 20.15
CA TRP A 104 6.37 11.71 20.22
C TRP A 104 6.06 13.08 19.60
N HIS A 105 5.13 13.08 18.65
CA HIS A 105 4.57 14.30 18.09
C HIS A 105 3.16 14.53 18.63
N TYR A 106 2.98 15.63 19.36
CA TYR A 106 1.68 16.05 19.86
C TYR A 106 1.04 17.01 18.86
N VAL A 107 0.01 16.55 18.17
CA VAL A 107 -0.70 17.33 17.16
C VAL A 107 -2.09 17.64 17.68
N SER A 108 -2.50 18.90 17.60
CA SER A 108 -3.87 19.34 17.88
C SER A 108 -4.44 19.97 16.64
N LEU A 109 -5.52 19.38 16.13
CA LEU A 109 -6.32 19.98 15.07
C LEU A 109 -7.08 21.17 15.67
N LYS A 110 -7.00 22.33 15.01
CA LYS A 110 -7.72 23.53 15.41
C LYS A 110 -9.21 23.42 15.09
#